data_AF-A0A1Y2WNU5-F1
#
_entry.id   AF-A0A1Y2WNU5-F1
#
_cell.length_a   1.000
_cell.length_b   1.000
_cell.length_c   1.000
_cell.angle_alpha   90.00
_cell.angle_beta   90.00
_cell.angle_gamma   90.00
#
_symmetry.space_group_name_H-M   'P 1'
#
loop_
_entity.id
_entity.type
_entity.pdbx_description
1 polymer ?
#
loop_
_entity_poly.entity_id
_entity_poly.type
_entity_poly.pdbx_seq_one_letter_code
_entity_poly.pdbx_strand_id
1 'polypeptide(L)'
;MDSAELKMIGCLRVGRTLDNKGFGLFVTANIPANTVISCEEATMYASRELRSPDIQVRINTFCDLYSASSQADRCRLNDHACNLEHFTASKEYYENFENWYVNYLTRQGTYDPDIPREEKVLKLIKSWSTFWTNCASSNDGETGLWSTFARANHSCRPNTLWRYVGKSPYIAQIVTMQDLPAGTEVTVSYSDLKNADLEKRRRTLQGWGFLCKCERCAEDELAQLNKPDPHRRPKTA
;
A
#
# COMPACT_ATOMS: atom_id res chain seq x y z
N MET A 1 8.54 6.43 -27.60
CA MET A 1 8.34 6.86 -26.20
C MET A 1 6.86 7.08 -26.06
N ASP A 2 6.17 6.07 -25.53
CA ASP A 2 4.71 6.04 -25.52
C ASP A 2 4.19 7.09 -24.53
N SER A 3 3.38 8.02 -25.02
CA SER A 3 2.73 9.05 -24.21
C SER A 3 1.57 8.43 -23.44
N ALA A 4 1.88 7.63 -22.42
CA ALA A 4 0.88 7.32 -21.41
C ALA A 4 0.47 8.66 -20.78
N GLU A 5 -0.79 9.05 -20.94
CA GLU A 5 -1.36 10.25 -20.34
C GLU A 5 -0.91 10.37 -18.88
N LEU A 6 -0.21 11.46 -18.57
CA LEU A 6 0.22 11.76 -17.21
C LEU A 6 -1.05 11.98 -16.37
N LYS A 7 -1.41 11.00 -15.54
CA LYS A 7 -2.53 11.15 -14.59
C LYS A 7 -2.17 12.22 -13.56
N MET A 8 -2.77 13.39 -13.71
CA MET A 8 -2.61 14.53 -12.82
C MET A 8 -3.61 14.45 -11.66
N ILE A 9 -3.17 14.83 -10.46
CA ILE A 9 -4.00 14.91 -9.25
C ILE A 9 -3.60 16.21 -8.53
N GLY A 10 -4.27 17.31 -8.85
CA GLY A 10 -3.92 18.64 -8.32
C GLY A 10 -2.47 19.02 -8.66
N CYS A 11 -1.65 19.29 -7.64
CA CYS A 11 -0.22 19.61 -7.81
C CYS A 11 0.68 18.37 -8.03
N LEU A 12 0.10 17.18 -8.11
CA LEU A 12 0.81 15.90 -8.24
C LEU A 12 0.59 15.28 -9.61
N ARG A 13 1.57 14.49 -10.06
CA ARG A 13 1.42 13.56 -11.18
C ARG A 13 1.76 12.14 -10.72
N VAL A 14 1.08 11.16 -11.29
CA VAL A 14 1.43 9.75 -11.12
C VAL A 14 2.56 9.39 -12.10
N GLY A 15 3.56 8.65 -11.65
CA GLY A 15 4.63 8.13 -12.49
C GLY A 15 5.13 6.78 -12.00
N ARG A 16 6.05 6.13 -12.72
CA ARG A 16 6.73 4.91 -12.25
C ARG A 16 8.11 5.26 -11.70
N THR A 17 8.53 4.55 -10.67
CA THR A 17 9.92 4.55 -10.23
C THR A 17 10.69 3.39 -10.86
N LEU A 18 12.01 3.55 -11.01
CA LEU A 18 12.89 2.53 -11.57
C LEU A 18 13.19 1.38 -10.60
N ASP A 19 12.77 1.50 -9.34
CA ASP A 19 13.09 0.58 -8.25
C ASP A 19 11.94 -0.40 -7.89
N ASN A 20 10.93 -0.50 -8.76
CA ASN A 20 9.78 -1.40 -8.63
C ASN A 20 8.94 -1.21 -7.34
N LYS A 21 9.05 -0.07 -6.64
CA LYS A 21 8.22 0.21 -5.46
C LYS A 21 6.73 0.37 -5.78
N GLY A 22 6.42 0.72 -7.03
CA GLY A 22 5.06 0.89 -7.51
C GLY A 22 4.92 2.11 -8.42
N PHE A 23 3.69 2.62 -8.48
CA PHE A 23 3.43 3.94 -9.05
C PHE A 23 3.71 4.98 -7.97
N GLY A 24 4.59 5.94 -8.25
CA GLY A 24 4.95 7.06 -7.38
C GLY A 24 4.12 8.31 -7.66
N LEU A 25 4.13 9.23 -6.70
CA LEU A 25 3.62 10.59 -6.84
C LEU A 25 4.78 11.56 -7.00
N PHE A 26 4.66 12.53 -7.90
CA PHE A 26 5.69 13.55 -8.13
C PHE A 26 5.06 14.94 -8.10
N VAL A 27 5.70 15.89 -7.40
CA VAL A 27 5.25 17.28 -7.44
C VAL A 27 5.49 17.88 -8.82
N THR A 28 4.58 18.73 -9.27
CA THR A 28 4.63 19.32 -10.62
C THR A 28 5.14 20.77 -10.64
N ALA A 29 5.31 21.36 -9.46
CA ALA A 29 5.87 22.67 -9.23
C ALA A 29 6.74 22.65 -7.96
N ASN A 30 7.46 23.73 -7.70
CA ASN A 30 8.16 23.90 -6.42
C ASN A 30 7.11 24.06 -5.31
N ILE A 31 7.18 23.23 -4.27
CA ILE A 31 6.26 23.24 -3.14
C ILE A 31 7.04 23.55 -1.86
N PRO A 32 6.68 24.58 -1.08
CA PRO A 32 7.31 24.86 0.21
C PRO A 32 7.06 23.77 1.24
N ALA A 33 7.91 23.71 2.26
CA ALA A 33 7.68 22.93 3.47
C ALA A 33 6.34 23.30 4.15
N ASN A 34 5.77 22.35 4.89
CA ASN A 34 4.49 22.49 5.61
C ASN A 34 3.27 22.78 4.73
N THR A 35 3.32 22.38 3.46
CA THR A 35 2.20 22.54 2.52
C THR A 35 1.39 21.25 2.43
N VAL A 36 0.06 21.36 2.50
CA VAL A 36 -0.85 20.24 2.21
C VAL A 36 -0.91 20.04 0.70
N ILE A 37 -0.42 18.90 0.21
CA ILE A 37 -0.35 18.57 -1.23
C ILE A 37 -1.41 17.57 -1.67
N SER A 38 -2.04 16.90 -0.71
CA SER A 38 -3.21 16.05 -0.92
C SER A 38 -4.08 16.10 0.32
N CYS A 39 -5.39 16.13 0.12
CA CYS A 39 -6.41 15.97 1.15
C CYS A 39 -7.56 15.20 0.52
N GLU A 40 -7.75 13.95 0.91
CA GLU A 40 -8.75 13.07 0.29
C GLU A 40 -9.52 12.27 1.33
N GLU A 41 -10.77 11.97 0.98
CA GLU A 41 -11.60 11.01 1.69
C GLU A 41 -11.25 9.58 1.25
N ALA A 42 -11.44 8.62 2.15
CA ALA A 42 -11.21 7.22 1.89
C ALA A 42 -12.09 6.76 0.71
N THR A 43 -11.46 6.11 -0.27
CA THR A 43 -12.15 5.42 -1.37
C THR A 43 -12.93 4.22 -0.85
N MET A 44 -12.37 3.53 0.15
CA MET A 44 -13.01 2.44 0.86
C MET A 44 -12.59 2.49 2.32
N TYR A 45 -13.51 2.19 3.22
CA TYR A 45 -13.24 2.17 4.64
C TYR A 45 -13.90 0.97 5.30
N ALA A 46 -13.10 0.17 5.99
CA ALA A 46 -13.51 -1.06 6.65
C ALA A 46 -13.46 -0.91 8.17
N SER A 47 -14.38 -1.61 8.84
CA SER A 47 -14.42 -1.69 10.30
C SER A 47 -13.15 -2.38 10.86
N ARG A 48 -12.96 -2.29 12.18
CA ARG A 48 -11.88 -2.98 12.89
C ARG A 48 -11.86 -4.50 12.71
N GLU A 49 -12.97 -5.11 12.28
CA GLU A 49 -13.07 -6.55 12.01
C GLU A 49 -12.13 -7.01 10.90
N LEU A 50 -11.70 -6.09 10.03
CA LEU A 50 -10.67 -6.37 9.04
C LEU A 50 -9.31 -6.75 9.65
N ARG A 51 -9.11 -6.52 10.96
CA ARG A 51 -7.95 -6.98 11.73
C ARG A 51 -8.24 -8.17 12.63
N SER A 52 -9.38 -8.83 12.47
CA SER A 52 -9.69 -10.06 13.20
C SER A 52 -8.59 -11.10 13.01
N PRO A 53 -8.23 -11.89 14.05
CA PRO A 53 -7.33 -13.03 13.85
C PRO A 53 -7.95 -14.10 12.93
N ASP A 54 -9.28 -14.14 12.83
CA ASP A 54 -10.01 -15.02 11.93
C ASP A 54 -9.98 -14.48 10.49
N ILE A 55 -9.42 -15.28 9.58
CA ILE A 55 -9.31 -14.95 8.16
C ILE A 55 -10.69 -14.88 7.46
N GLN A 56 -11.65 -15.72 7.83
CA GLN A 56 -12.98 -15.70 7.24
C GLN A 56 -13.71 -14.42 7.61
N VAL A 57 -13.58 -13.97 8.86
CA VAL A 57 -14.16 -12.68 9.29
C VAL A 57 -13.60 -11.53 8.46
N ARG A 58 -12.27 -11.48 8.29
CA ARG A 58 -11.63 -10.43 7.47
C ARG A 58 -12.11 -10.45 6.02
N ILE A 59 -12.18 -11.63 5.41
CA ILE A 59 -12.65 -11.81 4.03
C ILE A 59 -14.11 -11.40 3.90
N ASN A 60 -14.97 -11.77 4.85
CA ASN A 60 -16.37 -11.36 4.87
C ASN A 60 -16.49 -9.83 4.93
N THR A 61 -15.81 -9.19 5.88
CA THR A 61 -15.82 -7.73 6.03
C THR A 61 -15.39 -7.02 4.74
N PHE A 62 -14.31 -7.49 4.09
CA PHE A 62 -13.89 -6.91 2.81
C PHE A 62 -14.88 -7.15 1.68
N CYS A 63 -15.37 -8.38 1.52
CA CYS A 63 -16.22 -8.71 0.38
C CYS A 63 -17.59 -8.02 0.47
N ASP A 64 -18.13 -7.88 1.68
CA ASP A 64 -19.37 -7.12 1.91
C ASP A 64 -19.16 -5.63 1.59
N LEU A 65 -18.05 -5.03 2.05
CA LEU A 65 -17.66 -3.66 1.69
C LEU A 65 -17.48 -3.49 0.18
N TYR A 66 -16.73 -4.38 -0.47
CA TYR A 66 -16.44 -4.33 -1.89
C TYR A 66 -17.73 -4.48 -2.72
N SER A 67 -18.63 -5.35 -2.31
CA SER A 67 -19.90 -5.60 -3.02
C SER A 67 -20.89 -4.45 -2.88
N ALA A 68 -20.88 -3.75 -1.73
CA ALA A 68 -21.67 -2.55 -1.51
C ALA A 68 -21.06 -1.29 -2.17
N SER A 69 -19.78 -1.33 -2.56
CA SER A 69 -19.07 -0.19 -3.14
C SER A 69 -19.53 0.14 -4.56
N SER A 70 -19.47 1.43 -4.91
CA SER A 70 -19.82 1.88 -6.26
C SER A 70 -18.90 1.26 -7.33
N GLN A 71 -19.35 1.20 -8.58
CA GLN A 71 -18.49 0.75 -9.68
C GLN A 71 -17.23 1.63 -9.81
N ALA A 72 -17.36 2.94 -9.58
CA ALA A 72 -16.24 3.88 -9.63
C ALA A 72 -15.21 3.58 -8.54
N ASP A 73 -15.63 3.27 -7.32
CA ASP A 73 -14.72 2.93 -6.20
C ASP A 73 -13.99 1.62 -6.44
N ARG A 74 -14.70 0.62 -6.96
CA ARG A 74 -14.08 -0.67 -7.35
C ARG A 74 -13.07 -0.47 -8.47
N CYS A 75 -13.33 0.41 -9.44
CA CYS A 75 -12.36 0.75 -10.47
C CYS A 75 -11.15 1.49 -9.88
N ARG A 76 -11.37 2.44 -8.98
CA ARG A 76 -10.28 3.17 -8.28
C ARG A 76 -9.40 2.21 -7.49
N LEU A 77 -9.97 1.30 -6.71
CA LEU A 77 -9.25 0.24 -6.00
C LEU A 77 -8.39 -0.59 -6.98
N ASN A 78 -9.01 -1.13 -8.02
CA ASN A 78 -8.36 -2.06 -8.94
C ASN A 78 -7.33 -1.41 -9.89
N ASP A 79 -7.19 -0.08 -9.87
CA ASP A 79 -6.15 0.70 -10.57
C ASP A 79 -4.82 0.73 -9.80
N HIS A 80 -4.76 0.16 -8.59
CA HIS A 80 -3.54 0.05 -7.81
C HIS A 80 -2.76 -1.22 -8.09
N ALA A 81 -1.44 -1.15 -7.90
CA ALA A 81 -0.58 -2.33 -7.92
C ALA A 81 -0.82 -3.20 -6.68
N CYS A 82 -0.58 -4.50 -6.79
CA CYS A 82 -0.71 -5.42 -5.66
C CYS A 82 0.29 -6.57 -5.75
N ASN A 83 0.63 -7.13 -4.59
CA ASN A 83 1.40 -8.37 -4.51
C ASN A 83 0.44 -9.56 -4.58
N LEU A 84 0.06 -9.97 -5.79
CA LEU A 84 -0.96 -10.99 -6.00
C LEU A 84 -0.50 -12.39 -5.60
N GLU A 85 0.77 -12.72 -5.89
CA GLU A 85 1.32 -14.08 -5.74
C GLU A 85 1.16 -14.61 -4.31
N HIS A 86 1.34 -13.75 -3.31
CA HIS A 86 1.19 -14.12 -1.90
C HIS A 86 -0.19 -14.68 -1.58
N PHE A 87 -1.25 -14.13 -2.19
CA PHE A 87 -2.63 -14.49 -1.87
C PHE A 87 -3.18 -15.59 -2.75
N THR A 88 -2.86 -15.59 -4.06
CA THR A 88 -3.37 -16.60 -4.99
C THR A 88 -2.74 -17.97 -4.79
N ALA A 89 -1.54 -18.05 -4.21
CA ALA A 89 -0.88 -19.33 -3.93
C ALA A 89 -1.45 -20.06 -2.69
N SER A 90 -2.27 -19.40 -1.88
CA SER A 90 -2.80 -19.99 -0.65
C SER A 90 -4.17 -20.63 -0.86
N LYS A 91 -4.22 -21.94 -0.65
CA LYS A 91 -5.47 -22.72 -0.66
C LYS A 91 -6.48 -22.20 0.36
N GLU A 92 -6.00 -21.83 1.56
CA GLU A 92 -6.86 -21.30 2.64
C GLU A 92 -7.58 -20.02 2.18
N TYR A 93 -6.86 -19.09 1.55
CA TYR A 93 -7.48 -17.87 1.03
C TYR A 93 -8.56 -18.21 0.00
N TYR A 94 -8.25 -19.07 -0.97
CA TYR A 94 -9.22 -19.45 -2.00
C TYR A 94 -10.51 -20.03 -1.42
N GLU A 95 -10.40 -21.01 -0.51
CA GLU A 95 -11.56 -21.65 0.13
C GLU A 95 -12.42 -20.65 0.90
N ASN A 96 -11.81 -19.70 1.62
CA ASN A 96 -12.57 -18.67 2.35
C ASN A 96 -13.29 -17.68 1.42
N PHE A 97 -12.68 -17.28 0.30
CA PHE A 97 -13.34 -16.44 -0.70
C PHE A 97 -14.45 -17.18 -1.44
N GLU A 98 -14.24 -18.45 -1.76
CA GLU A 98 -15.27 -19.30 -2.36
C GLU A 98 -16.46 -19.47 -1.42
N ASN A 99 -16.21 -19.77 -0.14
CA ASN A 99 -17.25 -19.87 0.89
C ASN A 99 -18.08 -18.59 0.99
N TRP A 100 -17.44 -17.41 1.02
CA TRP A 100 -18.16 -16.15 1.02
C TRP A 100 -19.00 -15.98 -0.26
N TYR A 101 -18.45 -16.30 -1.44
CA TYR A 101 -19.13 -16.11 -2.71
C TYR A 101 -20.36 -17.03 -2.86
N VAL A 102 -20.24 -18.30 -2.46
CA VAL A 102 -21.36 -19.26 -2.42
C VAL A 102 -22.46 -18.76 -1.47
N ASN A 103 -22.09 -18.29 -0.28
CA ASN A 103 -23.05 -17.74 0.69
C ASN A 103 -23.73 -16.48 0.14
N TYR A 104 -22.98 -15.61 -0.54
CA TYR A 104 -23.52 -14.42 -1.19
C TYR A 104 -24.57 -14.80 -2.25
N LEU A 105 -24.25 -15.70 -3.17
CA LEU A 105 -25.19 -16.14 -4.21
C LEU A 105 -26.41 -16.85 -3.62
N THR A 106 -26.22 -17.66 -2.58
CA THR A 106 -27.30 -18.36 -1.88
C THR A 106 -28.28 -17.36 -1.26
N ARG A 107 -27.79 -16.31 -0.60
CA ARG A 107 -28.65 -15.23 -0.06
C ARG A 107 -29.41 -14.46 -1.13
N GLN A 108 -28.85 -14.35 -2.33
CA GLN A 108 -29.51 -13.74 -3.49
C GLN A 108 -30.48 -14.70 -4.21
N GLY A 109 -30.54 -15.98 -3.82
CA GLY A 109 -31.33 -17.01 -4.51
C GLY A 109 -30.80 -17.36 -5.91
N THR A 110 -29.52 -17.11 -6.18
CA THR A 110 -28.88 -17.28 -7.51
C THR A 110 -27.75 -18.31 -7.50
N TYR A 111 -27.58 -19.04 -6.40
CA TYR A 111 -26.57 -20.08 -6.30
C TYR A 111 -26.96 -21.30 -7.14
N ASP A 112 -26.04 -21.71 -8.01
CA ASP A 112 -26.11 -22.92 -8.81
C ASP A 112 -24.75 -23.64 -8.70
N PRO A 113 -24.70 -24.89 -8.18
CA PRO A 113 -23.45 -25.62 -8.02
C PRO A 113 -22.78 -25.98 -9.35
N ASP A 114 -23.53 -26.03 -10.47
CA ASP A 114 -23.03 -26.40 -11.79
C ASP A 114 -22.40 -25.22 -12.54
N ILE A 115 -22.61 -23.99 -12.08
CA ILE A 115 -22.00 -22.79 -12.65
C ILE A 115 -20.57 -22.62 -12.10
N PRO A 116 -19.52 -22.63 -12.95
CA PRO A 116 -18.16 -22.36 -12.51
C PRO A 116 -18.00 -20.96 -11.93
N ARG A 117 -17.31 -20.86 -10.80
CA ARG A 117 -17.14 -19.59 -10.04
C ARG A 117 -15.68 -19.18 -9.84
N GLU A 118 -14.73 -20.01 -10.25
CA GLU A 118 -13.29 -19.80 -10.05
C GLU A 118 -12.83 -18.42 -10.52
N GLU A 119 -13.22 -18.00 -11.73
CA GLU A 119 -12.85 -16.68 -12.25
C GLU A 119 -13.34 -15.52 -11.36
N LYS A 120 -14.54 -15.64 -10.80
CA LYS A 120 -15.13 -14.63 -9.91
C LYS A 120 -14.40 -14.60 -8.56
N VAL A 121 -14.10 -15.77 -8.01
CA VAL A 121 -13.33 -15.93 -6.77
C VAL A 121 -11.93 -15.34 -6.94
N LEU A 122 -11.23 -15.65 -8.02
CA LEU A 122 -9.90 -15.09 -8.32
C LEU A 122 -9.92 -13.56 -8.50
N LYS A 123 -10.99 -13.01 -9.08
CA LYS A 123 -11.20 -11.54 -9.16
C LYS A 123 -11.39 -10.90 -7.79
N LEU A 124 -12.11 -11.56 -6.87
CA LEU A 124 -12.25 -11.10 -5.48
C LEU A 124 -10.92 -11.16 -4.74
N ILE A 125 -10.16 -12.25 -4.89
CA ILE A 125 -8.81 -12.39 -4.32
C ILE A 125 -7.92 -11.26 -4.81
N LYS A 126 -7.91 -10.97 -6.12
CA LYS A 126 -7.12 -9.85 -6.66
C LYS A 126 -7.54 -8.51 -6.06
N SER A 127 -8.84 -8.26 -5.91
CA SER A 127 -9.35 -7.03 -5.31
C SER A 127 -8.92 -6.92 -3.84
N TRP A 128 -8.98 -8.02 -3.09
CA TRP A 128 -8.48 -8.14 -1.73
C TRP A 128 -6.98 -7.86 -1.64
N SER A 129 -6.17 -8.51 -2.48
CA SER A 129 -4.72 -8.30 -2.52
C SER A 129 -4.40 -6.84 -2.76
N THR A 130 -5.16 -6.20 -3.65
CA THR A 130 -5.01 -4.77 -3.96
C THR A 130 -5.38 -3.91 -2.76
N PHE A 131 -6.49 -4.18 -2.10
CA PHE A 131 -6.89 -3.44 -0.91
C PHE A 131 -5.85 -3.61 0.21
N TRP A 132 -5.49 -4.85 0.54
CA TRP A 132 -4.59 -5.17 1.64
C TRP A 132 -3.17 -4.62 1.44
N THR A 133 -2.68 -4.58 0.21
CA THR A 133 -1.35 -4.02 -0.11
C THR A 133 -1.31 -2.50 0.08
N ASN A 134 -2.44 -1.82 -0.14
CA ASN A 134 -2.50 -0.36 -0.28
C ASN A 134 -3.25 0.34 0.86
N CYS A 135 -3.97 -0.39 1.70
CA CYS A 135 -4.70 0.19 2.82
C CYS A 135 -3.75 0.68 3.90
N ALA A 136 -4.16 1.73 4.60
CA ALA A 136 -3.56 2.16 5.85
C ALA A 136 -4.58 2.03 6.96
N SER A 137 -4.09 1.90 8.18
CA SER A 137 -4.96 1.71 9.33
C SER A 137 -4.77 2.81 10.35
N SER A 138 -5.84 3.15 11.06
CA SER A 138 -5.81 4.05 12.20
C SER A 138 -5.28 3.31 13.45
N ASN A 139 -4.95 4.10 14.48
CA ASN A 139 -4.54 3.57 15.78
C ASN A 139 -5.68 2.79 16.47
N ASP A 140 -6.93 3.12 16.15
CA ASP A 140 -8.13 2.45 16.70
C ASP A 140 -8.46 1.13 15.97
N GLY A 141 -7.60 0.70 15.05
CA GLY A 141 -7.69 -0.58 14.34
C GLY A 141 -8.54 -0.55 13.08
N GLU A 142 -9.20 0.57 12.79
CA GLU A 142 -9.94 0.76 11.54
C GLU A 142 -8.98 0.85 10.34
N THR A 143 -9.46 0.51 9.14
CA THR A 143 -8.60 0.39 7.96
C THR A 143 -9.26 1.02 6.75
N GLY A 144 -8.53 1.85 6.02
CA GLY A 144 -9.04 2.56 4.85
C GLY A 144 -8.06 2.54 3.68
N LEU A 145 -8.59 2.78 2.50
CA LEU A 145 -7.83 3.01 1.27
C LEU A 145 -8.04 4.45 0.81
N TRP A 146 -6.95 5.16 0.59
CA TRP A 146 -6.93 6.51 0.04
C TRP A 146 -6.18 6.46 -1.29
N SER A 147 -6.91 6.60 -2.40
CA SER A 147 -6.39 6.26 -3.75
C SER A 147 -5.22 7.13 -4.22
N THR A 148 -5.09 8.36 -3.72
CA THR A 148 -3.92 9.20 -4.03
C THR A 148 -2.76 8.78 -3.14
N PHE A 149 -2.98 8.71 -1.83
CA PHE A 149 -2.00 8.34 -0.82
C PHE A 149 -1.38 6.96 -1.05
N ALA A 150 -2.17 5.98 -1.47
CA ALA A 150 -1.70 4.64 -1.83
C ALA A 150 -0.69 4.61 -3.00
N ARG A 151 -0.47 5.74 -3.69
CA ARG A 151 0.57 5.90 -4.72
C ARG A 151 1.84 6.58 -4.20
N ALA A 152 1.88 7.02 -2.94
CA ALA A 152 3.11 7.53 -2.36
C ALA A 152 4.04 6.34 -2.10
N ASN A 153 5.25 6.38 -2.66
CA ASN A 153 6.24 5.33 -2.42
C ASN A 153 6.89 5.47 -1.05
N HIS A 154 7.49 4.38 -0.59
CA HIS A 154 8.20 4.36 0.68
C HIS A 154 9.59 5.01 0.62
N SER A 155 9.92 5.77 1.67
CA SER A 155 11.30 6.05 2.09
C SER A 155 11.42 5.91 3.61
N CYS A 156 12.54 5.34 4.09
CA CYS A 156 12.85 5.31 5.53
C CYS A 156 13.30 6.67 6.09
N ARG A 157 13.49 7.66 5.20
CA ARG A 157 13.67 9.09 5.46
C ARG A 157 12.73 9.84 4.51
N PRO A 158 11.42 9.85 4.80
CA PRO A 158 10.44 10.42 3.89
C PRO A 158 10.57 11.95 3.85
N ASN A 159 10.11 12.55 2.75
CA ASN A 159 10.05 14.01 2.59
C ASN A 159 8.64 14.59 2.86
N THR A 160 7.67 13.71 3.10
CA THR A 160 6.32 14.07 3.52
C THR A 160 5.87 13.23 4.72
N LEU A 161 4.91 13.76 5.46
CA LEU A 161 4.14 13.00 6.44
C LEU A 161 2.70 12.89 5.95
N TRP A 162 1.98 11.91 6.49
CA TRP A 162 0.54 11.83 6.33
C TRP A 162 -0.16 11.84 7.70
N ARG A 163 -1.39 12.33 7.73
CA ARG A 163 -2.19 12.43 8.96
C ARG A 163 -3.69 12.41 8.64
N TYR A 164 -4.49 11.98 9.60
CA TYR A 164 -5.94 12.15 9.57
C TYR A 164 -6.33 13.60 9.87
N VAL A 165 -7.44 14.06 9.29
CA VAL A 165 -8.00 15.40 9.54
C VAL A 165 -9.03 15.35 10.66
N GLY A 166 -8.74 16.04 11.76
CA GLY A 166 -9.62 16.10 12.92
C GLY A 166 -9.76 14.74 13.60
N LYS A 167 -10.98 14.43 14.07
CA LYS A 167 -11.33 13.13 14.66
C LYS A 167 -11.90 12.14 13.63
N SER A 168 -11.99 12.54 12.36
CA SER A 168 -12.52 11.70 11.30
C SER A 168 -11.39 10.83 10.75
N PRO A 169 -11.44 9.51 10.93
CA PRO A 169 -10.44 8.63 10.37
C PRO A 169 -10.64 8.43 8.86
N TYR A 170 -11.62 9.09 8.23
CA TYR A 170 -11.96 8.95 6.82
C TYR A 170 -11.19 9.91 5.91
N ILE A 171 -10.70 11.04 6.44
CA ILE A 171 -10.02 12.06 5.64
C ILE A 171 -8.54 12.07 6.00
N ALA A 172 -7.68 11.87 4.99
CA ALA A 172 -6.23 11.88 5.14
C ALA A 172 -5.59 13.02 4.34
N GLN A 173 -4.53 13.60 4.90
CA GLN A 173 -3.69 14.61 4.27
C GLN A 173 -2.27 14.09 4.07
N ILE A 174 -1.63 14.53 2.99
CA ILE A 174 -0.18 14.49 2.83
C ILE A 174 0.36 15.91 2.95
N VAL A 175 1.37 16.09 3.80
CA VAL A 175 1.98 17.38 4.11
C VAL A 175 3.48 17.30 3.87
N THR A 176 4.03 18.28 3.16
CA THR A 176 5.49 18.38 2.95
C THR A 176 6.21 18.68 4.26
N MET A 177 7.33 18.00 4.51
CA MET A 177 8.19 18.27 5.69
C MET A 177 9.38 19.16 5.34
N GLN A 178 9.61 19.39 4.05
CA GLN A 178 10.70 20.18 3.49
C GLN A 178 10.25 20.76 2.15
N ASP A 179 11.02 21.70 1.60
CA ASP A 179 10.79 22.22 0.26
C ASP A 179 11.00 21.10 -0.78
N LEU A 180 10.08 20.98 -1.73
CA LEU A 180 10.11 20.00 -2.81
C LEU A 180 10.22 20.71 -4.15
N PRO A 181 11.38 20.65 -4.84
CA PRO A 181 11.50 21.12 -6.21
C PRO A 181 10.56 20.38 -7.17
N ALA A 182 10.14 21.02 -8.25
CA ALA A 182 9.34 20.40 -9.29
C ALA A 182 9.99 19.09 -9.79
N GLY A 183 9.18 18.05 -9.96
CA GLY A 183 9.64 16.71 -10.36
C GLY A 183 10.11 15.83 -9.20
N THR A 184 10.21 16.34 -7.97
CA THR A 184 10.57 15.53 -6.79
C THR A 184 9.50 14.49 -6.51
N GLU A 185 9.93 13.26 -6.21
CA GLU A 185 9.04 12.19 -5.76
C GLU A 185 8.55 12.46 -4.32
N VAL A 186 7.25 12.33 -4.11
CA VAL A 186 6.61 12.35 -2.79
C VAL A 186 6.76 10.97 -2.15
N THR A 187 7.40 10.93 -0.99
CA THR A 187 7.62 9.69 -0.24
C THR A 187 7.08 9.78 1.18
N VAL A 188 6.56 8.65 1.66
CA VAL A 188 6.01 8.48 3.03
C VAL A 188 6.68 7.29 3.73
N SER A 189 6.50 7.17 5.05
CA SER A 189 6.86 5.93 5.75
C SER A 189 5.65 4.98 5.80
N TYR A 190 5.82 3.73 5.39
CA TYR A 190 4.75 2.72 5.41
C TYR A 190 4.51 2.14 6.80
N SER A 191 5.49 2.26 7.69
CA SER A 191 5.42 1.77 9.06
C SER A 191 6.25 2.66 9.97
N ASP A 192 6.12 2.50 11.29
CA ASP A 192 7.01 3.16 12.24
C ASP A 192 8.38 2.49 12.24
N LEU A 193 9.29 3.05 11.45
CA LEU A 193 10.65 2.56 11.21
C LEU A 193 11.70 3.56 11.67
N LYS A 194 11.32 4.58 12.44
CA LYS A 194 12.21 5.71 12.76
C LYS A 194 13.45 5.21 13.50
N ASN A 195 13.28 4.29 14.45
CA ASN A 195 14.36 3.75 15.28
C ASN A 195 14.85 2.36 14.85
N ALA A 196 14.36 1.83 13.73
CA ALA A 196 14.73 0.50 13.25
C ALA A 196 16.08 0.51 12.50
N ASP A 197 16.90 -0.51 12.72
CA ASP A 197 18.12 -0.75 11.94
C ASP A 197 17.80 -1.21 10.50
N LEU A 198 18.83 -1.28 9.64
CA LEU A 198 18.67 -1.67 8.23
C LEU A 198 17.95 -3.02 8.06
N GLU A 199 18.33 -4.03 8.84
CA GLU A 199 17.79 -5.39 8.73
C GLU A 199 16.31 -5.43 9.13
N LYS A 200 15.95 -4.76 10.23
CA LYS A 200 14.55 -4.65 10.67
C LYS A 200 13.72 -3.88 9.65
N ARG A 201 14.24 -2.78 9.08
CA ARG A 201 13.55 -2.01 8.03
C ARG A 201 13.24 -2.89 6.81
N ARG A 202 14.25 -3.60 6.29
CA ARG A 202 14.09 -4.48 5.12
C ARG A 202 13.12 -5.63 5.39
N ARG A 203 13.23 -6.28 6.55
CA ARG A 203 12.30 -7.35 6.95
C ARG A 203 10.86 -6.87 7.05
N THR A 204 10.63 -5.73 7.70
CA THR A 204 9.27 -5.17 7.82
C THR A 204 8.67 -4.84 6.45
N LEU A 205 9.48 -4.31 5.52
CA LEU A 205 9.01 -3.91 4.19
C LEU A 205 8.86 -5.06 3.19
N GLN A 206 9.33 -6.27 3.51
CA GLN A 206 9.32 -7.42 2.60
C GLN A 206 7.91 -7.75 2.07
N GLY A 207 6.87 -7.53 2.87
CA GLY A 207 5.48 -7.77 2.47
C GLY A 207 5.01 -6.94 1.27
N TRP A 208 5.61 -5.76 1.06
CA TRP A 208 5.31 -4.90 -0.10
C TRP A 208 6.03 -5.33 -1.37
N GLY A 209 6.86 -6.37 -1.34
CA GLY A 209 7.46 -6.95 -2.55
C GLY A 209 8.59 -6.13 -3.17
N PHE A 210 9.21 -5.19 -2.44
CA PHE A 210 10.37 -4.43 -2.91
C PHE A 210 11.49 -4.38 -1.86
N LEU A 211 12.72 -4.11 -2.32
CA LEU A 211 13.87 -3.84 -1.46
C LEU A 211 14.08 -2.32 -1.34
N CYS A 212 13.95 -1.76 -0.13
CA CYS A 212 14.13 -0.33 0.08
C CYS A 212 15.59 0.10 -0.11
N LYS A 213 15.84 0.93 -1.13
CA LYS A 213 17.14 1.55 -1.45
C LYS A 213 17.17 3.06 -1.22
N CYS A 214 16.34 3.58 -0.29
CA CYS A 214 16.34 5.00 0.02
C CYS A 214 17.71 5.45 0.58
N GLU A 215 17.96 6.77 0.62
CA GLU A 215 19.21 7.36 1.10
C GLU A 215 19.67 6.78 2.45
N ARG A 216 18.77 6.69 3.43
CA ARG A 216 19.06 6.08 4.75
C ARG A 216 19.41 4.60 4.67
N CYS A 217 18.85 3.83 3.74
CA CYS A 217 19.27 2.44 3.55
C CYS A 217 20.66 2.37 2.93
N ALA A 218 20.92 3.17 1.90
CA ALA A 218 22.21 3.20 1.21
C ALA A 218 23.36 3.62 2.15
N GLU A 219 23.14 4.63 2.99
CA GLU A 219 24.11 5.05 4.01
C GLU A 219 24.43 3.93 5.01
N ASP A 220 23.40 3.26 5.54
CA ASP A 220 23.58 2.16 6.50
C ASP A 220 24.31 0.97 5.85
N GLU A 221 24.01 0.65 4.58
CA GLU A 221 24.70 -0.40 3.82
C GLU A 221 26.19 -0.09 3.66
N LEU A 222 26.52 1.13 3.26
CA LEU A 222 27.91 1.58 3.15
C LEU A 222 28.63 1.55 4.50
N ALA A 223 27.97 1.98 5.58
CA ALA A 223 28.53 1.92 6.92
C ALA A 223 28.81 0.48 7.38
N GLN A 224 27.96 -0.49 7.01
CA GLN A 224 28.18 -1.91 7.31
C GLN A 224 29.35 -2.51 6.51
N LEU A 225 29.51 -2.15 5.24
CA LEU A 225 30.63 -2.59 4.40
C LEU A 225 31.99 -2.06 4.89
N ASN A 226 31.99 -0.88 5.50
CA ASN A 226 33.19 -0.23 6.04
C ASN A 226 33.54 -0.68 7.47
N LYS A 227 32.78 -1.60 8.09
CA LYS A 227 33.14 -2.13 9.40
C LYS A 227 34.42 -2.96 9.26
N PRO A 228 35.47 -2.70 10.08
CA PRO A 228 36.66 -3.53 10.07
C PRO A 228 36.26 -4.98 10.41
N ASP A 229 36.63 -5.90 9.52
CA ASP A 229 36.40 -7.32 9.74
C ASP A 229 37.11 -7.75 11.03
N PRO A 230 36.37 -8.21 12.07
CA PRO A 230 36.95 -8.62 13.35
C PRO A 230 37.88 -9.83 13.23
N HIS A 231 37.87 -10.54 12.09
CA HIS A 231 38.73 -11.67 11.78
C HIS A 231 39.86 -11.33 10.80
N ARG A 232 39.93 -10.10 10.29
CA ARG A 232 41.01 -9.68 9.41
C ARG A 232 42.27 -9.48 10.24
N ARG A 233 43.16 -10.48 10.22
CA ARG A 233 44.49 -10.35 10.81
C ARG A 233 45.20 -9.12 10.23
N PRO A 234 45.92 -8.33 11.05
CA PRO A 234 46.72 -7.22 10.55
C PRO A 234 47.66 -7.74 9.46
N LYS A 235 47.74 -7.03 8.34
CA LYS A 235 48.80 -7.28 7.37
C LYS A 235 50.12 -6.96 8.09
N THR A 236 50.91 -8.00 8.39
CA THR A 236 52.27 -7.84 8.90
C THR A 236 53.08 -7.10 7.85
N ALA A 237 53.72 -6.00 8.28
CA ALA A 237 54.64 -5.20 7.47
C ALA A 237 55.91 -5.98 7.11
#